data_AF-A0A094DG87-F1
#
_entry.id   AF-A0A094DG87-F1
#
_cell.length_a   1.000
_cell.length_b   1.000
_cell.length_c   1.000
_cell.angle_alpha   90.00
_cell.angle_beta   90.00
_cell.angle_gamma   90.00
#
_symmetry.space_group_name_H-M   'P 1'
#
loop_
_entity.id
_entity.type
_entity.pdbx_description
1 polymer ?
#
loop_
_entity_poly.entity_id
_entity_poly.type
_entity_poly.pdbx_seq_one_letter_code
_entity_poly.pdbx_strand_id
1 'polypeptide(L)'
;MPSTEAAGQNDPSQYLVSFGPDANCTLALCPVEASLQGYRPSFNVQIAFIALFGVSMLIHLVQGICYRTWFFASMMAVGCIGEMIGYAGRVMLYQNPFSFDGFIIEICCITISPVFFAAAIYVSLARVSNFLGAEACRFPVKIYVWVFVPCDIVSLILQSVGGALSSSSVGSDKSGEYITLAGLVFQVFTLTVFSAMALDYLFRYISYRKSQQVDQRRILSTRLGIFGVFFSASILFILIRCCYRIAELGQGYSGALFHEEGLFVALESVMVVLAVFALNIAQPGFAFQNRTTYGNKVELEPSSEQKASNVREVTLTQE
;
A
#
# COMPACT_ATOMS: atom_id res chain seq x y z
N MET A 1 -21.08 -34.42 -61.60
CA MET A 1 -21.69 -33.83 -60.40
C MET A 1 -20.76 -32.74 -59.90
N PRO A 2 -21.16 -31.46 -59.95
CA PRO A 2 -20.30 -30.36 -59.53
C PRO A 2 -20.40 -30.13 -58.01
N SER A 3 -19.21 -29.91 -57.42
CA SER A 3 -18.88 -28.98 -56.33
C SER A 3 -19.75 -28.92 -55.06
N THR A 4 -19.12 -29.28 -53.93
CA THR A 4 -19.36 -28.61 -52.63
C THR A 4 -18.04 -28.45 -51.85
N GLU A 5 -17.06 -27.80 -52.46
CA GLU A 5 -16.07 -26.99 -51.73
C GLU A 5 -16.67 -25.60 -51.56
N ALA A 6 -17.25 -25.28 -50.39
CA ALA A 6 -17.47 -23.91 -49.88
C ALA A 6 -18.37 -23.94 -48.63
N ALA A 7 -17.81 -24.27 -47.46
CA ALA A 7 -18.42 -23.92 -46.17
C ALA A 7 -17.37 -23.86 -45.05
N GLY A 8 -16.17 -23.38 -45.35
CA GLY A 8 -15.27 -22.80 -44.35
C GLY A 8 -15.45 -21.29 -44.41
N GLN A 9 -16.63 -20.78 -44.02
CA GLN A 9 -16.81 -19.35 -43.82
C GLN A 9 -15.90 -18.95 -42.65
N ASN A 10 -14.86 -18.17 -42.96
CA ASN A 10 -13.97 -17.51 -42.02
C ASN A 10 -14.79 -16.82 -40.94
N ASP A 11 -14.99 -17.48 -39.81
CA ASP A 11 -15.60 -16.85 -38.64
C ASP A 11 -14.57 -15.86 -38.08
N PRO A 12 -14.87 -14.55 -38.06
CA PRO A 12 -14.02 -13.54 -37.45
C PRO A 12 -13.53 -13.90 -36.04
N SER A 13 -14.31 -14.71 -35.32
CA SER A 13 -14.06 -15.09 -33.94
C SER A 13 -12.76 -15.87 -33.73
N GLN A 14 -12.24 -16.57 -34.75
CA GLN A 14 -11.11 -17.49 -34.58
C GLN A 14 -9.75 -16.78 -34.43
N TYR A 15 -9.66 -15.50 -34.80
CA TYR A 15 -8.45 -14.67 -34.63
C TYR A 15 -8.57 -13.63 -33.52
N LEU A 16 -9.68 -13.61 -32.79
CA LEU A 16 -9.90 -12.64 -31.71
C LEU A 16 -9.16 -13.09 -30.45
N VAL A 17 -8.24 -12.24 -30.01
CA VAL A 17 -7.49 -12.40 -28.77
C VAL A 17 -8.02 -11.36 -27.79
N SER A 18 -8.62 -11.83 -26.70
CA SER A 18 -9.26 -10.96 -25.70
C SER A 18 -8.28 -10.37 -24.69
N PHE A 19 -7.10 -10.97 -24.50
CA PHE A 19 -6.13 -10.51 -23.51
C PHE A 19 -4.69 -10.85 -23.90
N GLY A 20 -3.75 -9.98 -23.53
CA GLY A 20 -2.32 -10.10 -23.80
C GLY A 20 -1.78 -8.99 -24.71
N PRO A 21 -0.46 -8.97 -24.99
CA PRO A 21 0.17 -7.96 -25.84
C PRO A 21 -0.42 -7.92 -27.26
N ASP A 22 -0.89 -9.06 -27.75
CA ASP A 22 -1.48 -9.23 -29.09
C ASP A 22 -3.01 -9.10 -29.09
N ALA A 23 -3.62 -8.57 -28.02
CA ALA A 23 -5.06 -8.41 -27.92
C ALA A 23 -5.61 -7.47 -29.00
N ASN A 24 -6.58 -7.94 -29.77
CA ASN A 24 -7.21 -7.22 -30.88
C ASN A 24 -8.73 -7.02 -30.68
N CYS A 25 -9.29 -7.52 -29.58
CA CYS A 25 -10.69 -7.30 -29.20
C CYS A 25 -10.96 -5.81 -28.91
N THR A 26 -12.18 -5.39 -29.28
CA THR A 26 -12.78 -4.11 -28.88
C THR A 26 -14.24 -4.34 -28.52
N LEU A 27 -14.90 -3.34 -27.91
CA LEU A 27 -16.33 -3.38 -27.60
C LEU A 27 -17.25 -3.64 -28.81
N ALA A 28 -16.76 -3.41 -30.04
CA ALA A 28 -17.50 -3.70 -31.26
C ALA A 28 -17.32 -5.15 -31.74
N LEU A 29 -16.26 -5.83 -31.32
CA LEU A 29 -15.87 -7.17 -31.79
C LEU A 29 -16.18 -8.26 -30.76
N CYS A 30 -16.02 -7.94 -29.47
CA CYS A 30 -16.08 -8.90 -28.38
C CYS A 30 -17.03 -8.41 -27.29
N PRO A 31 -17.86 -9.29 -26.70
CA PRO A 31 -18.72 -8.95 -25.58
C PRO A 31 -17.86 -8.59 -24.35
N VAL A 32 -18.34 -7.68 -23.50
CA VAL A 32 -17.58 -7.15 -22.34
C VAL A 32 -17.19 -8.26 -21.37
N GLU A 33 -18.02 -9.29 -21.27
CA GLU A 33 -17.84 -10.47 -20.43
C GLU A 33 -16.61 -11.30 -20.84
N ALA A 34 -16.11 -11.14 -22.07
CA ALA A 34 -14.88 -11.77 -22.55
C ALA A 34 -13.61 -11.00 -22.16
N SER A 35 -13.73 -9.78 -21.62
CA SER A 35 -12.60 -9.04 -21.07
C SER A 35 -12.14 -9.69 -19.76
N LEU A 36 -10.89 -9.44 -19.36
CA LEU A 36 -10.33 -10.07 -18.16
C LEU A 36 -11.14 -9.76 -16.89
N GLN A 37 -11.65 -8.54 -16.76
CA GLN A 37 -12.49 -8.11 -15.63
C GLN A 37 -13.96 -8.53 -15.80
N GLY A 38 -14.39 -8.85 -17.03
CA GLY A 38 -15.79 -9.16 -17.38
C GLY A 38 -16.78 -8.01 -17.20
N TYR A 39 -16.32 -6.79 -16.90
CA TYR A 39 -17.13 -5.59 -16.83
C TYR A 39 -16.37 -4.38 -17.38
N ARG A 40 -17.10 -3.30 -17.61
CA ARG A 40 -16.54 -2.00 -18.03
C ARG A 40 -16.50 -1.06 -16.82
N PRO A 41 -15.32 -0.60 -16.35
CA PRO A 41 -15.22 0.27 -15.18
C PRO A 41 -16.00 1.58 -15.31
N SER A 42 -16.63 2.07 -14.25
CA SER A 42 -17.38 3.32 -14.27
C SER A 42 -16.48 4.55 -14.33
N PHE A 43 -16.55 5.30 -15.44
CA PHE A 43 -15.73 6.49 -15.68
C PHE A 43 -15.81 7.52 -14.53
N ASN A 44 -17.01 7.86 -14.08
CA ASN A 44 -17.22 8.87 -13.04
C ASN A 44 -16.58 8.46 -11.70
N VAL A 45 -16.62 7.16 -11.39
CA VAL A 45 -16.03 6.62 -10.17
C VAL A 45 -14.51 6.74 -10.23
N GLN A 46 -13.88 6.39 -11.35
CA GLN A 46 -12.42 6.46 -11.48
C GLN A 46 -11.91 7.91 -11.45
N ILE A 47 -12.60 8.84 -12.12
CA ILE A 47 -12.25 10.27 -12.06
C ILE A 47 -12.40 10.83 -10.64
N ALA A 48 -13.41 10.40 -9.90
CA ALA A 48 -13.58 10.82 -8.51
C ALA A 48 -12.39 10.37 -7.63
N PHE A 49 -11.91 9.13 -7.80
CA PHE A 49 -10.73 8.66 -7.06
C PHE A 49 -9.45 9.42 -7.43
N ILE A 50 -9.20 9.68 -8.72
CA ILE A 50 -8.07 10.50 -9.15
C ILE A 50 -8.12 11.88 -8.48
N ALA A 51 -9.29 12.51 -8.46
CA ALA A 51 -9.47 13.82 -7.81
C ALA A 51 -9.24 13.75 -6.29
N LEU A 52 -9.77 12.72 -5.61
CA LEU A 52 -9.61 12.54 -4.16
C LEU A 52 -8.14 12.34 -3.76
N PHE A 53 -7.40 11.49 -4.48
CA PHE A 53 -5.96 11.31 -4.25
C PHE A 53 -5.17 12.57 -4.58
N GLY A 54 -5.52 13.29 -5.65
CA GLY A 54 -4.91 14.57 -6.00
C GLY A 54 -5.09 15.64 -4.92
N VAL A 55 -6.31 15.79 -4.39
CA VAL A 55 -6.60 16.72 -3.28
C VAL A 55 -5.82 16.33 -2.03
N SER A 56 -5.84 15.03 -1.68
CA SER A 56 -5.13 14.52 -0.51
C SER A 56 -3.61 14.72 -0.62
N MET A 57 -3.03 14.48 -1.80
CA MET A 57 -1.62 14.73 -2.09
C MET A 57 -1.25 16.20 -1.85
N LEU A 58 -2.05 17.14 -2.36
CA LEU A 58 -1.80 18.57 -2.16
C LEU A 58 -1.83 18.94 -0.67
N ILE A 59 -2.78 18.39 0.10
CA ILE A 59 -2.85 18.59 1.55
C ILE A 59 -1.57 18.07 2.22
N HIS A 60 -1.15 16.83 1.92
CA HIS A 60 0.07 16.23 2.47
C HIS A 60 1.33 17.05 2.13
N LEU A 61 1.43 17.58 0.91
CA LEU A 61 2.55 18.42 0.49
C LEU A 61 2.57 19.75 1.23
N VAL A 62 1.44 20.45 1.32
CA VAL A 62 1.32 21.73 2.06
C VAL A 62 1.65 21.51 3.54
N GLN A 63 1.06 20.48 4.16
CA GLN A 63 1.37 20.12 5.53
C GLN A 63 2.86 19.73 5.69
N GLY A 64 3.43 19.03 4.72
CA GLY A 64 4.84 18.67 4.67
C GLY A 64 5.78 19.87 4.76
N ILE A 65 5.46 20.91 3.99
CA ILE A 65 6.20 22.18 3.96
C ILE A 65 5.99 22.93 5.28
N CYS A 66 4.74 23.09 5.73
CA CYS A 66 4.40 23.85 6.94
C CYS A 66 4.98 23.23 8.22
N TYR A 67 4.96 21.90 8.33
CA TYR A 67 5.44 21.19 9.52
C TYR A 67 6.87 20.62 9.36
N ARG A 68 7.52 20.85 8.21
CA ARG A 68 8.87 20.34 7.90
C ARG A 68 8.98 18.80 7.99
N THR A 69 7.92 18.09 7.60
CA THR A 69 7.80 16.63 7.63
C THR A 69 8.13 15.97 6.28
N TRP A 70 9.22 16.42 5.64
CA TRP A 70 9.57 16.09 4.24
C TRP A 70 9.47 14.59 3.90
N PHE A 71 10.04 13.70 4.71
CA PHE A 71 9.99 12.25 4.43
C PHE A 71 8.55 11.72 4.37
N PHE A 72 7.72 12.10 5.34
CA PHE A 72 6.32 11.67 5.39
C PHE A 72 5.56 12.19 4.17
N ALA A 73 5.69 13.49 3.88
CA ALA A 73 5.04 14.12 2.74
C ALA A 73 5.48 13.50 1.40
N SER A 74 6.77 13.18 1.23
CA SER A 74 7.28 12.53 0.03
C SER A 74 6.70 11.13 -0.17
N MET A 75 6.65 10.30 0.88
CA MET A 75 6.07 8.95 0.79
C MET A 75 4.57 9.00 0.48
N MET A 76 3.83 9.90 1.15
CA MET A 76 2.41 10.11 0.86
C MET A 76 2.18 10.60 -0.57
N ALA A 77 3.02 11.51 -1.07
CA ALA A 77 2.90 12.02 -2.43
C ALA A 77 3.17 10.93 -3.48
N VAL A 78 4.25 10.15 -3.32
CA VAL A 78 4.57 9.05 -4.24
C VAL A 78 3.46 8.00 -4.25
N GLY A 79 2.91 7.64 -3.10
CA GLY A 79 1.76 6.73 -3.03
C GLY A 79 0.51 7.31 -3.70
N CYS A 80 0.19 8.59 -3.49
CA CYS A 80 -0.96 9.21 -4.14
C CYS A 80 -0.79 9.31 -5.67
N ILE A 81 0.42 9.63 -6.15
CA ILE A 81 0.73 9.64 -7.59
C ILE A 81 0.53 8.24 -8.19
N GLY A 82 1.02 7.20 -7.51
CA GLY A 82 0.82 5.83 -7.94
C GLY A 82 -0.67 5.46 -8.02
N GLU A 83 -1.48 5.79 -7.00
CA GLU A 83 -2.93 5.56 -7.04
C GLU A 83 -3.56 6.28 -8.23
N MET A 84 -3.24 7.57 -8.43
CA MET A 84 -3.77 8.35 -9.57
C MET A 84 -3.42 7.72 -10.92
N ILE A 85 -2.19 7.23 -11.11
CA ILE A 85 -1.77 6.53 -12.33
C ILE A 85 -2.54 5.20 -12.47
N GLY A 86 -2.73 4.46 -11.38
CA GLY A 86 -3.50 3.23 -11.38
C GLY A 86 -4.96 3.44 -11.81
N TYR A 87 -5.63 4.46 -11.27
CA TYR A 87 -6.98 4.84 -11.71
C TYR A 87 -7.00 5.40 -13.14
N ALA A 88 -5.93 6.03 -13.61
CA ALA A 88 -5.81 6.41 -15.02
C ALA A 88 -5.76 5.16 -15.93
N GLY A 89 -5.10 4.08 -15.51
CA GLY A 89 -5.18 2.76 -16.15
C GLY A 89 -6.62 2.24 -16.21
N ARG A 90 -7.39 2.39 -15.13
CA ARG A 90 -8.84 2.06 -15.12
C ARG A 90 -9.66 2.90 -16.09
N VAL A 91 -9.30 4.17 -16.30
CA VAL A 91 -9.93 5.03 -17.31
C VAL A 91 -9.61 4.53 -18.74
N MET A 92 -8.41 4.00 -18.98
CA MET A 92 -8.09 3.34 -20.25
C MET A 92 -8.96 2.08 -20.45
N LEU A 93 -9.17 1.29 -19.40
CA LEU A 93 -10.07 0.13 -19.44
C LEU A 93 -11.54 0.52 -19.64
N TYR A 94 -11.97 1.70 -19.19
CA TYR A 94 -13.28 2.23 -19.57
C TYR A 94 -13.38 2.49 -21.08
N GLN A 95 -12.32 2.94 -21.75
CA GLN A 95 -12.34 3.17 -23.20
C GLN A 95 -12.31 1.84 -23.96
N ASN A 96 -11.42 0.93 -23.55
CA ASN A 96 -11.32 -0.41 -24.10
C ASN A 96 -11.00 -1.43 -22.97
N PRO A 97 -11.98 -2.23 -22.51
CA PRO A 97 -11.78 -3.23 -21.45
C PRO A 97 -10.76 -4.33 -21.81
N PHE A 98 -10.41 -4.46 -23.08
CA PHE A 98 -9.42 -5.42 -23.58
C PHE A 98 -7.99 -4.83 -23.63
N SER A 99 -7.79 -3.60 -23.16
CA SER A 99 -6.48 -2.94 -23.15
C SER A 99 -5.53 -3.61 -22.16
N PHE A 100 -4.53 -4.34 -22.66
CA PHE A 100 -3.48 -4.95 -21.85
C PHE A 100 -2.70 -3.91 -21.05
N ASP A 101 -2.28 -2.80 -21.69
CA ASP A 101 -1.55 -1.72 -21.02
C ASP A 101 -2.37 -1.09 -19.89
N GLY A 102 -3.66 -0.82 -20.12
CA GLY A 102 -4.56 -0.28 -19.10
C GLY A 102 -4.66 -1.20 -17.87
N PHE A 103 -4.73 -2.51 -18.10
CA PHE A 103 -4.74 -3.52 -17.03
C PHE A 103 -3.41 -3.61 -16.28
N ILE A 104 -2.27 -3.64 -16.97
CA ILE A 104 -0.97 -3.68 -16.30
C ILE A 104 -0.73 -2.42 -15.47
N ILE A 105 -1.11 -1.25 -15.99
CA ILE A 105 -1.01 0.02 -15.26
C ILE A 105 -1.88 0.00 -14.01
N GLU A 106 -3.15 -0.40 -14.10
CA GLU A 106 -4.03 -0.45 -12.92
C GLU A 106 -3.44 -1.37 -11.84
N ILE A 107 -3.07 -2.60 -12.21
CA ILE A 107 -2.79 -3.65 -11.24
C ILE A 107 -1.46 -3.35 -10.55
N CYS A 108 -0.44 -2.92 -11.29
CA CYS A 108 0.86 -2.57 -10.72
C CYS A 108 0.77 -1.32 -9.84
N CYS A 109 0.20 -0.23 -10.36
CA CYS A 109 0.22 1.04 -9.64
C CYS A 109 -0.67 1.02 -8.39
N ILE A 110 -1.87 0.44 -8.46
CA ILE A 110 -2.74 0.31 -7.27
C ILE A 110 -2.09 -0.64 -6.25
N THR A 111 -1.44 -1.73 -6.68
CA THR A 111 -0.80 -2.67 -5.75
C THR A 111 0.39 -2.05 -5.00
N ILE A 112 1.28 -1.35 -5.72
CA ILE A 112 2.51 -0.78 -5.17
C ILE A 112 2.22 0.41 -4.24
N SER A 113 1.23 1.23 -4.57
CA SER A 113 1.02 2.53 -3.92
C SER A 113 0.88 2.46 -2.39
N PRO A 114 0.10 1.53 -1.80
CA PRO A 114 -0.05 1.49 -0.35
C PRO A 114 1.18 1.05 0.43
N VAL A 115 2.20 0.50 -0.22
CA VAL A 115 3.50 0.24 0.45
C VAL A 115 4.19 1.54 0.84
N PHE A 116 4.04 2.60 0.05
CA PHE A 116 4.55 3.92 0.42
C PHE A 116 3.80 4.50 1.63
N PHE A 117 2.48 4.29 1.70
CA PHE A 117 1.69 4.69 2.87
C PHE A 117 2.12 3.88 4.12
N ALA A 118 2.35 2.57 3.98
CA ALA A 118 2.86 1.72 5.05
C ALA A 118 4.25 2.18 5.54
N ALA A 119 5.17 2.49 4.63
CA ALA A 119 6.48 3.03 4.98
C ALA A 119 6.39 4.35 5.76
N ALA A 120 5.47 5.25 5.37
CA ALA A 120 5.19 6.50 6.09
C ALA A 120 4.67 6.23 7.51
N ILE A 121 3.78 5.23 7.67
CA ILE A 121 3.26 4.77 8.95
C ILE A 121 4.37 4.18 9.82
N TYR A 122 5.21 3.29 9.30
CA TYR A 122 6.28 2.64 10.07
C TYR A 122 7.26 3.66 10.66
N VAL A 123 7.69 4.63 9.84
CA VAL A 123 8.58 5.70 10.29
C VAL A 123 7.88 6.63 11.28
N SER A 124 6.59 6.92 11.06
CA SER A 124 5.81 7.74 11.99
C SER A 124 5.64 7.07 13.35
N LEU A 125 5.29 5.79 13.39
CA LEU A 125 5.16 5.03 14.63
C LEU A 125 6.51 4.97 15.36
N ALA A 126 7.61 4.75 14.64
CA ALA A 126 8.95 4.75 15.23
C ALA A 126 9.28 6.12 15.89
N ARG A 127 8.97 7.22 15.22
CA ARG A 127 9.19 8.57 15.78
C ARG A 127 8.30 8.86 16.98
N VAL A 128 7.00 8.52 16.89
CA VAL A 128 6.04 8.67 17.99
C VAL A 128 6.49 7.88 19.21
N SER A 129 6.92 6.64 19.00
CA SER A 129 7.40 5.74 20.04
C SER A 129 8.63 6.31 20.77
N ASN A 130 9.61 6.82 20.01
CA ASN A 130 10.78 7.48 20.59
C ASN A 130 10.42 8.75 21.36
N PHE A 131 9.42 9.51 20.89
CA PHE A 131 9.01 10.77 21.52
C PHE A 131 8.21 10.56 22.82
N LEU A 132 7.25 9.64 22.83
CA LEU A 132 6.35 9.43 23.97
C LEU A 132 6.96 8.58 25.09
N GLY A 133 7.98 7.78 24.75
CA GLY A 133 8.68 6.91 25.69
C GLY A 133 8.93 5.54 25.06
N ALA A 134 10.16 5.33 24.61
CA ALA A 134 10.59 4.05 24.04
C ALA A 134 10.51 2.89 25.05
N GLU A 135 10.47 3.19 26.35
CA GLU A 135 10.36 2.17 27.41
C GLU A 135 9.02 1.43 27.42
N ALA A 136 7.97 2.04 26.85
CA ALA A 136 6.71 1.35 26.66
C ALA A 136 6.75 0.35 25.48
N CYS A 137 7.74 0.46 24.59
CA CYS A 137 7.93 -0.49 23.51
C CYS A 137 8.54 -1.79 24.05
N ARG A 138 7.91 -2.92 23.74
CA ARG A 138 8.42 -4.25 24.07
C ARG A 138 9.66 -4.62 23.23
N PHE A 139 9.82 -3.97 22.09
CA PHE A 139 10.91 -4.19 21.15
C PHE A 139 11.61 -2.88 20.82
N PRO A 140 12.90 -2.93 20.42
CA PRO A 140 13.61 -1.75 19.94
C PRO A 140 12.86 -1.08 18.80
N VAL A 141 12.67 0.24 18.92
CA VAL A 141 11.91 1.05 17.96
C VAL A 141 12.46 0.94 16.52
N LYS A 142 13.75 0.64 16.38
CA LYS A 142 14.41 0.41 15.07
C LYS A 142 13.78 -0.74 14.28
N ILE A 143 13.22 -1.76 14.94
CA ILE A 143 12.63 -2.94 14.29
C ILE A 143 11.45 -2.55 13.38
N TYR A 144 10.66 -1.55 13.76
CA TYR A 144 9.51 -1.09 12.97
C TYR A 144 9.89 -0.70 11.53
N VAL A 145 11.10 -0.17 11.31
CA VAL A 145 11.55 0.25 9.98
C VAL A 145 12.47 -0.80 9.36
N TRP A 146 13.44 -1.30 10.12
CA TRP A 146 14.48 -2.18 9.59
C TRP A 146 14.02 -3.58 9.22
N VAL A 147 12.90 -4.05 9.78
CA VAL A 147 12.33 -5.38 9.45
C VAL A 147 11.18 -5.25 8.46
N PHE A 148 10.20 -4.39 8.75
CA PHE A 148 8.97 -4.36 7.96
C PHE A 148 9.14 -3.72 6.57
N VAL A 149 10.00 -2.70 6.41
CA VAL A 149 10.23 -2.10 5.09
C VAL A 149 10.88 -3.10 4.12
N PRO A 150 11.96 -3.83 4.48
CA PRO A 150 12.49 -4.89 3.61
C PRO A 150 11.49 -6.01 3.33
N CYS A 151 10.67 -6.40 4.32
CA CYS A 151 9.62 -7.39 4.11
C CYS A 151 8.62 -6.94 3.02
N ASP A 152 8.19 -5.68 3.06
CA ASP A 152 7.29 -5.12 2.04
C ASP A 152 7.97 -5.00 0.67
N ILE A 153 9.28 -4.74 0.61
CA ILE A 153 10.02 -4.75 -0.66
C ILE A 153 10.07 -6.18 -1.24
N VAL A 154 10.33 -7.18 -0.41
CA VAL A 154 10.35 -8.59 -0.84
C VAL A 154 8.97 -9.02 -1.34
N SER A 155 7.89 -8.68 -0.63
CA SER A 155 6.54 -9.00 -1.09
C SER A 155 6.20 -8.30 -2.42
N LEU A 156 6.62 -7.04 -2.61
CA LEU A 156 6.43 -6.32 -3.88
C LEU A 156 7.19 -6.96 -5.03
N ILE A 157 8.42 -7.45 -4.80
CA ILE A 157 9.19 -8.17 -5.82
C ILE A 157 8.46 -9.45 -6.22
N LEU A 158 7.97 -10.23 -5.25
CA LEU A 158 7.17 -11.43 -5.53
C LEU A 158 5.92 -11.09 -6.34
N GLN A 159 5.19 -10.04 -5.98
CA GLN A 159 3.99 -9.59 -6.71
C GLN A 159 4.31 -9.13 -8.13
N SER A 160 5.41 -8.39 -8.32
CA SER A 160 5.82 -7.88 -9.62
C SER A 160 6.26 -9.01 -10.55
N VAL A 161 7.05 -9.95 -10.03
CA VAL A 161 7.50 -11.13 -10.79
C VAL A 161 6.33 -12.06 -11.09
N GLY A 162 5.49 -12.36 -10.10
CA GLY A 162 4.31 -13.19 -10.31
C GLY A 162 3.32 -12.57 -11.29
N GLY A 163 3.09 -11.26 -11.22
CA GLY A 163 2.25 -10.51 -12.14
C GLY A 163 2.78 -10.55 -13.58
N ALA A 164 4.09 -10.31 -13.75
CA ALA A 164 4.74 -10.40 -15.05
C ALA A 164 4.64 -11.82 -15.63
N LEU A 165 4.91 -12.86 -14.84
CA LEU A 165 4.80 -14.25 -15.28
C LEU A 165 3.36 -14.62 -15.66
N SER A 166 2.38 -14.18 -14.87
CA SER A 166 0.94 -14.38 -15.15
C SER A 166 0.51 -13.73 -16.46
N SER A 167 1.10 -12.58 -16.81
CA SER A 167 0.77 -11.86 -18.03
C SER A 167 1.35 -12.49 -19.30
N SER A 168 2.38 -13.33 -19.13
CA SER A 168 3.10 -14.01 -20.23
C SER A 168 2.77 -15.50 -20.36
N SER A 169 2.05 -16.09 -19.39
CA SER A 169 1.75 -17.52 -19.40
C SER A 169 0.66 -17.82 -20.44
N VAL A 170 0.92 -18.83 -21.27
CA VAL A 170 -0.03 -19.33 -22.27
C VAL A 170 -0.54 -20.69 -21.80
N GLY A 171 -1.86 -20.87 -21.76
CA GLY A 171 -2.49 -22.12 -21.30
C GLY A 171 -2.78 -22.12 -19.80
N SER A 172 -2.68 -23.29 -19.15
CA SER A 172 -3.11 -23.49 -17.76
C SER A 172 -2.01 -23.29 -16.72
N ASP A 173 -0.92 -22.60 -17.04
CA ASP A 173 0.17 -22.35 -16.09
C ASP A 173 -0.20 -21.22 -15.11
N LYS A 174 -0.43 -21.62 -13.86
CA LYS A 174 -0.82 -20.74 -12.74
C LYS A 174 0.35 -20.34 -11.85
N SER A 175 1.59 -20.64 -12.25
CA SER A 175 2.77 -20.37 -11.42
C SER A 175 2.89 -18.88 -11.08
N GLY A 176 2.60 -17.99 -12.04
CA GLY A 176 2.58 -16.54 -11.81
C GLY A 176 1.55 -16.12 -10.75
N GLU A 177 0.32 -16.63 -10.84
CA GLU A 177 -0.76 -16.34 -9.89
C GLU A 177 -0.36 -16.74 -8.47
N TYR A 178 0.22 -17.94 -8.29
CA TYR A 178 0.69 -18.41 -6.99
C TYR A 178 1.85 -17.59 -6.43
N ILE A 179 2.78 -17.13 -7.27
CA ILE A 179 3.89 -16.27 -6.85
C ILE A 179 3.36 -14.91 -6.38
N THR A 180 2.41 -14.31 -7.11
CA THR A 180 1.75 -13.05 -6.70
C THR A 180 1.01 -13.23 -5.39
N LEU A 181 0.24 -14.32 -5.25
CA LEU A 181 -0.50 -14.64 -4.04
C LEU A 181 0.44 -14.83 -2.83
N ALA A 182 1.58 -15.51 -3.02
CA ALA A 182 2.57 -15.68 -1.97
C ALA A 182 3.12 -14.33 -1.46
N GLY A 183 3.37 -13.39 -2.38
CA GLY A 183 3.77 -12.02 -2.02
C GLY A 183 2.71 -11.30 -1.18
N LEU A 184 1.43 -11.37 -1.59
CA LEU A 184 0.31 -10.76 -0.86
C LEU A 184 0.13 -11.37 0.54
N VAL A 185 0.20 -12.70 0.66
CA VAL A 185 0.10 -13.40 1.95
C VAL A 185 1.23 -13.00 2.88
N PHE A 186 2.46 -12.93 2.37
CA PHE A 186 3.62 -12.48 3.15
C PHE A 186 3.48 -11.03 3.61
N GLN A 187 2.95 -10.15 2.75
CA GLN A 187 2.69 -8.74 3.08
C GLN A 187 1.62 -8.61 4.19
N VAL A 188 0.50 -9.34 4.09
CA VAL A 188 -0.55 -9.31 5.14
C VAL A 188 -0.04 -9.87 6.46
N PHE A 189 0.72 -10.97 6.42
CA PHE A 189 1.31 -11.54 7.62
C PHE A 189 2.19 -10.53 8.35
N THR A 190 3.12 -9.89 7.62
CA THR A 190 4.05 -8.91 8.18
C THR A 190 3.32 -7.66 8.68
N LEU A 191 2.36 -7.12 7.92
CA LEU A 191 1.52 -5.99 8.35
C LEU A 191 0.66 -6.32 9.58
N THR A 192 0.18 -7.56 9.71
CA THR A 192 -0.59 -8.02 10.89
C THR A 192 0.30 -8.05 12.13
N VAL A 193 1.52 -8.59 12.01
CA VAL A 193 2.50 -8.56 13.11
C VAL A 193 2.84 -7.12 13.51
N PHE A 194 3.06 -6.24 12.54
CA PHE A 194 3.26 -4.81 12.81
C PHE A 194 2.07 -4.20 13.56
N SER A 195 0.86 -4.47 13.11
CA SER A 195 -0.38 -3.95 13.71
C SER A 195 -0.56 -4.44 15.15
N ALA A 196 -0.25 -5.71 15.43
CA ALA A 196 -0.26 -6.27 16.78
C ALA A 196 0.78 -5.58 17.68
N MET A 197 1.99 -5.33 17.18
CA MET A 197 3.03 -4.60 17.91
C MET A 197 2.64 -3.14 18.20
N ALA A 198 2.05 -2.46 17.21
CA ALA A 198 1.55 -1.10 17.37
C ALA A 198 0.42 -1.02 18.42
N LEU A 199 -0.47 -2.02 18.43
CA LEU A 199 -1.55 -2.13 19.40
C LEU A 199 -1.05 -2.47 20.82
N ASP A 200 -0.08 -3.38 20.97
CA ASP A 200 0.59 -3.67 22.25
C ASP A 200 1.26 -2.40 22.79
N TYR A 201 1.98 -1.65 21.95
CA TYR A 201 2.55 -0.36 22.32
C TYR A 201 1.48 0.62 22.80
N LEU A 202 0.37 0.76 22.07
CA LEU A 202 -0.73 1.65 22.45
C LEU A 202 -1.32 1.27 23.82
N PHE A 203 -1.62 -0.01 24.06
CA PHE A 203 -2.18 -0.47 25.33
C PHE A 203 -1.20 -0.30 26.50
N ARG A 204 0.08 -0.61 26.28
CA ARG A 204 1.13 -0.41 27.28
C ARG A 204 1.32 1.05 27.59
N TYR A 205 1.33 1.91 26.58
CA TYR A 205 1.43 3.35 26.75
C TYR A 205 0.26 3.92 27.57
N ILE A 206 -0.99 3.52 27.25
CA ILE A 206 -2.18 3.91 28.03
C ILE A 206 -2.08 3.42 29.48
N SER A 207 -1.62 2.19 29.69
CA SER A 207 -1.48 1.59 31.03
C SER A 207 -0.37 2.25 31.86
N TYR A 208 0.80 2.48 31.26
CA TYR A 208 1.93 3.20 31.85
C TYR A 208 1.51 4.62 32.25
N ARG A 209 0.74 5.31 31.40
CA ARG A 209 0.17 6.63 31.70
C ARG A 209 -0.76 6.61 32.91
N LYS A 210 -1.54 5.53 33.11
CA LYS A 210 -2.43 5.40 34.27
C LYS A 210 -1.63 5.34 35.59
N SER A 211 -0.36 4.93 35.54
CA SER A 211 0.55 4.89 36.70
C SER A 211 1.25 6.23 37.00
N GLN A 212 1.36 7.16 36.03
CA GLN A 212 2.04 8.44 36.23
C GLN A 212 1.20 9.51 36.96
N GLN A 213 1.90 10.43 37.65
CA GLN A 213 1.33 11.57 38.39
C GLN A 213 0.54 12.54 37.48
N VAL A 214 -0.46 13.22 38.08
CA VAL A 214 -1.52 13.97 37.40
C VAL A 214 -0.99 15.12 36.52
N ASP A 215 0.11 15.77 36.91
CA ASP A 215 0.71 16.87 36.14
C ASP A 215 1.33 16.41 34.80
N GLN A 216 1.84 15.18 34.76
CA GLN A 216 2.41 14.57 33.55
C GLN A 216 1.31 14.03 32.62
N ARG A 217 0.15 13.64 33.15
CA ARG A 217 -1.04 13.23 32.36
C ARG A 217 -1.58 14.36 31.49
N ARG A 218 -1.49 15.62 31.94
CA ARG A 218 -2.04 16.81 31.27
C ARG A 218 -1.25 17.23 30.03
N ILE A 219 -0.01 16.75 29.89
CA ILE A 219 0.89 17.06 28.76
C ILE A 219 0.45 16.31 27.48
N LEU A 220 -0.46 15.32 27.59
CA LEU A 220 -1.12 14.75 26.42
C LEU A 220 -2.21 15.69 25.92
N SER A 221 -1.80 16.61 25.06
CA SER A 221 -2.68 17.42 24.23
C SER A 221 -3.74 16.54 23.57
N THR A 222 -5.00 17.00 23.54
CA THR A 222 -6.09 16.42 22.74
C THR A 222 -5.64 16.06 21.31
N ARG A 223 -4.66 16.81 20.78
CA ARG A 223 -4.02 16.57 19.47
C ARG A 223 -3.38 15.19 19.35
N LEU A 224 -2.71 14.67 20.38
CA LEU A 224 -2.10 13.34 20.31
C LEU A 224 -3.14 12.23 20.39
N GLY A 225 -4.23 12.43 21.14
CA GLY A 225 -5.36 11.50 21.14
C GLY A 225 -6.00 11.40 19.76
N ILE A 226 -6.26 12.55 19.11
CA ILE A 226 -6.76 12.62 17.73
C ILE A 226 -5.78 11.93 16.77
N PHE A 227 -4.48 12.24 16.86
CA PHE A 227 -3.44 11.60 16.06
C PHE A 227 -3.51 10.07 16.20
N GLY A 228 -3.52 9.55 17.43
CA GLY A 228 -3.55 8.11 17.69
C GLY A 228 -4.78 7.42 17.10
N VAL A 229 -5.97 8.02 17.22
CA VAL A 229 -7.22 7.44 16.66
C VAL A 229 -7.16 7.37 15.14
N PHE A 230 -6.83 8.48 14.46
CA PHE A 230 -6.78 8.50 13.00
C PHE A 230 -5.61 7.67 12.45
N PHE A 231 -4.49 7.62 13.15
CA PHE A 231 -3.35 6.78 12.79
C PHE A 231 -3.70 5.29 12.88
N SER A 232 -4.33 4.86 13.98
CA SER A 232 -4.81 3.48 14.12
C SER A 232 -5.90 3.14 13.10
N ALA A 233 -6.81 4.07 12.79
CA ALA A 233 -7.82 3.87 11.75
C ALA A 233 -7.18 3.67 10.36
N SER A 234 -6.14 4.44 10.03
CA SER A 234 -5.40 4.25 8.76
C SER A 234 -4.74 2.88 8.66
N ILE A 235 -4.14 2.38 9.74
CA ILE A 235 -3.54 1.03 9.75
C ILE A 235 -4.62 -0.03 9.50
N LEU A 236 -5.78 0.11 10.16
CA LEU A 236 -6.90 -0.81 9.99
C LEU A 236 -7.42 -0.83 8.54
N PHE A 237 -7.60 0.34 7.92
CA PHE A 237 -8.08 0.40 6.53
C PHE A 237 -7.09 -0.22 5.53
N ILE A 238 -5.78 0.01 5.71
CA ILE A 238 -4.76 -0.64 4.87
C ILE A 238 -4.78 -2.16 5.09
N LEU A 239 -4.96 -2.63 6.33
CA LEU A 239 -5.05 -4.06 6.62
C LEU A 239 -6.29 -4.70 5.95
N ILE A 240 -7.45 -4.06 6.02
CA ILE A 240 -8.68 -4.53 5.36
C ILE A 240 -8.44 -4.66 3.85
N ARG A 241 -7.83 -3.65 3.22
CA ARG A 241 -7.45 -3.66 1.82
C ARG A 241 -6.53 -4.85 1.48
N CYS A 242 -5.48 -5.07 2.27
CA CYS A 242 -4.55 -6.17 1.99
C CYS A 242 -5.22 -7.55 2.14
N CYS A 243 -6.16 -7.71 3.09
CA CYS A 243 -6.98 -8.92 3.20
C CYS A 243 -7.90 -9.12 1.98
N TYR A 244 -8.52 -8.05 1.48
CA TYR A 244 -9.34 -8.11 0.26
C TYR A 244 -8.50 -8.55 -0.94
N ARG A 245 -7.29 -8.02 -1.13
CA ARG A 245 -6.40 -8.43 -2.22
C ARG A 245 -6.03 -9.90 -2.21
N ILE A 246 -5.82 -10.49 -1.03
CA ILE A 246 -5.63 -11.94 -0.92
C ILE A 246 -6.90 -12.68 -1.34
N ALA A 247 -8.08 -12.22 -0.91
CA ALA A 247 -9.35 -12.86 -1.23
C ALA A 247 -9.71 -12.75 -2.73
N GLU A 248 -9.40 -11.61 -3.35
CA GLU A 248 -9.60 -11.31 -4.76
C GLU A 248 -8.69 -12.19 -5.63
N LEU A 249 -7.37 -12.11 -5.43
CA LEU A 249 -6.39 -12.83 -6.26
C LEU A 249 -6.22 -14.30 -5.86
N GLY A 250 -6.60 -14.67 -4.63
CA GLY A 250 -6.60 -16.05 -4.17
C GLY A 250 -7.64 -16.94 -4.86
N GLN A 251 -8.69 -16.34 -5.43
CA GLN A 251 -9.66 -17.05 -6.30
C GLN A 251 -9.22 -17.11 -7.76
N GLY A 252 -8.08 -16.49 -8.10
CA GLY A 252 -7.60 -16.31 -9.46
C GLY A 252 -8.44 -15.31 -10.26
N TYR A 253 -8.01 -15.04 -11.49
CA TYR A 253 -8.67 -14.06 -12.38
C TYR A 253 -10.09 -14.49 -12.81
N SER A 254 -10.46 -15.77 -12.63
CA SER A 254 -11.83 -16.27 -12.88
C SER A 254 -12.75 -16.19 -11.65
N GLY A 255 -12.27 -15.67 -10.52
CA GLY A 255 -13.03 -15.58 -9.27
C GLY A 255 -14.16 -14.56 -9.33
N ALA A 256 -15.27 -14.82 -8.64
CA ALA A 256 -16.42 -13.92 -8.61
C ALA A 256 -16.05 -12.52 -8.05
N LEU A 257 -15.13 -12.46 -7.08
CA LEU A 257 -14.67 -11.19 -6.50
C LEU A 257 -13.96 -10.29 -7.51
N PHE A 258 -13.28 -10.87 -8.49
CA PHE A 258 -12.53 -10.12 -9.51
C PHE A 258 -13.47 -9.41 -10.51
N HIS A 259 -14.68 -9.94 -10.69
CA HIS A 259 -15.68 -9.45 -11.65
C HIS A 259 -16.69 -8.47 -11.04
N GLU A 260 -16.59 -8.18 -9.74
CA GLU A 260 -17.52 -7.33 -9.00
C GLU A 260 -16.92 -5.94 -8.74
N GLU A 261 -17.18 -4.97 -9.63
CA GLU A 261 -16.66 -3.60 -9.51
C GLU A 261 -17.01 -2.96 -8.16
N GLY A 262 -18.23 -3.21 -7.64
CA GLY A 262 -18.69 -2.62 -6.39
C GLY A 262 -17.83 -3.04 -5.19
N LEU A 263 -17.38 -4.29 -5.14
CA LEU A 263 -16.51 -4.78 -4.07
C LEU A 263 -15.10 -4.22 -4.22
N PHE A 264 -14.57 -4.15 -5.43
CA PHE A 264 -13.29 -3.51 -5.72
C PHE A 264 -13.30 -2.06 -5.23
N VAL A 265 -14.31 -1.28 -5.65
CA VAL A 265 -14.44 0.13 -5.26
C VAL A 265 -14.56 0.27 -3.74
N ALA A 266 -15.35 -0.57 -3.06
CA ALA A 266 -15.57 -0.44 -1.63
C ALA A 266 -14.36 -0.87 -0.78
N LEU A 267 -13.72 -2.01 -1.10
CA LEU A 267 -12.70 -2.63 -0.26
C LEU A 267 -11.27 -2.28 -0.67
N GLU A 268 -11.04 -1.97 -1.96
CA GLU A 268 -9.75 -1.47 -2.45
C GLU A 268 -9.73 0.05 -2.40
N SER A 269 -10.59 0.71 -3.19
CA SER A 269 -10.48 2.15 -3.44
C SER A 269 -10.87 3.00 -2.23
N VAL A 270 -12.06 2.77 -1.67
CA VAL A 270 -12.57 3.57 -0.54
C VAL A 270 -11.71 3.37 0.70
N MET A 271 -11.26 2.16 1.01
CA MET A 271 -10.41 1.91 2.17
C MET A 271 -9.09 2.68 2.10
N VAL A 272 -8.43 2.69 0.94
CA VAL A 272 -7.17 3.44 0.78
C VAL A 272 -7.43 4.95 0.84
N VAL A 273 -8.49 5.46 0.23
CA VAL A 273 -8.86 6.88 0.37
C VAL A 273 -9.07 7.24 1.84
N LEU A 274 -9.85 6.45 2.58
CA LEU A 274 -10.09 6.68 4.01
C LEU A 274 -8.78 6.65 4.81
N ALA A 275 -7.86 5.74 4.50
CA ALA A 275 -6.54 5.68 5.12
C ALA A 275 -5.73 6.97 4.86
N VAL A 276 -5.60 7.39 3.60
CA VAL A 276 -4.81 8.57 3.22
C VAL A 276 -5.43 9.86 3.81
N PHE A 277 -6.76 9.96 3.84
CA PHE A 277 -7.44 11.09 4.49
C PHE A 277 -7.30 11.06 6.02
N ALA A 278 -7.34 9.88 6.64
CA ALA A 278 -7.03 9.76 8.07
C ALA A 278 -5.59 10.21 8.37
N LEU A 279 -4.63 9.90 7.48
CA LEU A 279 -3.25 10.36 7.60
C LEU A 279 -3.08 11.88 7.39
N ASN A 280 -3.95 12.56 6.64
CA ASN A 280 -3.96 14.03 6.61
C ASN A 280 -4.25 14.63 8.00
N ILE A 281 -5.05 13.95 8.80
CA ILE A 281 -5.40 14.37 10.16
C ILE A 281 -4.31 13.90 11.15
N ALA A 282 -3.85 12.67 10.99
CA ALA A 282 -2.75 12.08 11.75
C ALA A 282 -1.37 12.54 11.23
N GLN A 283 -1.22 13.84 10.96
CA GLN A 283 0.05 14.40 10.53
C GLN A 283 1.00 14.50 11.73
N PRO A 284 2.20 13.87 11.71
CA PRO A 284 3.12 13.90 12.85
C PRO A 284 3.50 15.33 13.26
N GLY A 285 3.61 16.23 12.28
CA GLY A 285 3.88 17.65 12.50
C GLY A 285 2.91 18.34 13.46
N PHE A 286 1.61 18.03 13.35
CA PHE A 286 0.56 18.59 14.19
C PHE A 286 0.62 18.05 15.63
N ALA A 287 1.03 16.78 15.80
CA ALA A 287 1.19 16.15 17.11
C ALA A 287 2.42 16.69 17.88
N PHE A 288 3.51 17.06 17.18
CA PHE A 288 4.81 17.35 17.79
C PHE A 288 5.23 18.83 17.76
N GLN A 289 4.41 19.74 17.23
CA GLN A 289 4.76 21.13 16.92
C GLN A 289 5.28 22.00 18.09
N ASN A 290 5.10 21.58 19.35
CA ASN A 290 5.51 22.36 20.52
C ASN A 290 6.87 21.96 21.13
N ARG A 291 7.63 21.02 20.56
CA ARG A 291 8.99 20.72 21.03
C ARG A 291 9.94 20.56 19.85
N THR A 292 11.02 21.34 19.87
CA THR A 292 12.06 21.58 18.85
C THR A 292 12.83 20.35 18.32
N THR A 293 12.30 19.14 18.48
CA THR A 293 13.00 17.87 18.18
C THR A 293 12.28 17.05 17.09
N TYR A 294 11.57 17.68 16.16
CA TYR A 294 11.06 16.98 14.97
C TYR A 294 12.11 16.87 13.85
N GLY A 295 13.29 17.49 14.03
CA GLY A 295 14.31 17.67 12.98
C GLY A 295 15.54 16.77 13.04
N ASN A 296 15.77 15.99 14.08
CA ASN A 296 17.01 15.21 14.16
C ASN A 296 16.81 13.77 13.69
N LYS A 297 17.81 13.32 12.92
CA LYS A 297 17.93 12.01 12.29
C LYS A 297 17.47 10.91 13.26
N VAL A 298 16.97 9.80 12.72
CA VAL A 298 17.03 8.54 13.46
C VAL A 298 18.53 8.25 13.62
N GLU A 299 19.13 8.80 14.68
CA GLU A 299 20.53 8.56 14.99
C GLU A 299 20.63 7.06 15.26
N LEU A 300 21.28 6.35 14.33
CA LEU A 300 21.67 4.98 14.49
C LEU A 300 22.69 4.95 15.64
N GLU A 301 22.21 4.92 16.88
CA GLU A 301 23.07 4.60 18.02
C GLU A 301 23.76 3.27 17.70
N PRO A 302 25.11 3.19 17.71
CA PRO A 302 25.84 2.00 17.34
C PRO A 302 25.37 0.79 18.15
N SER A 303 25.42 -0.41 17.53
CA SER A 303 25.26 -1.68 18.24
C SER A 303 26.10 -1.69 19.53
N SER A 304 25.63 -2.36 20.59
CA SER A 304 26.38 -2.53 21.84
C SER A 304 27.78 -3.12 21.64
N GLU A 305 27.98 -3.90 20.57
CA GLU A 305 29.30 -4.40 20.15
C GLU A 305 30.23 -3.29 19.66
N GLN A 306 29.67 -2.28 18.98
CA GLN A 306 30.43 -1.16 18.42
C GLN A 306 30.76 -0.10 19.47
N LYS A 307 29.93 0.06 20.51
CA LYS A 307 30.30 0.81 21.73
C LYS A 307 31.44 0.12 22.48
N ALA A 308 31.42 -1.21 22.61
CA ALA A 308 32.51 -1.95 23.26
C ALA A 308 33.83 -1.88 22.46
N SER A 309 33.74 -1.90 21.13
CA SER A 309 34.92 -1.79 20.27
C SER A 309 35.52 -0.38 20.27
N ASN A 310 34.72 0.68 20.22
CA ASN A 310 35.21 2.06 20.28
C ASN A 310 35.80 2.40 21.65
N VAL A 311 35.26 1.84 22.75
CA VAL A 311 35.85 2.01 24.08
C VAL A 311 37.21 1.31 24.17
N ARG A 312 37.37 0.11 23.59
CA ARG A 312 38.67 -0.59 23.54
C ARG A 312 39.71 0.15 22.70
N GLU A 313 39.30 0.75 21.59
CA GLU A 313 40.21 1.48 20.68
C GLU A 313 40.71 2.79 21.33
N VAL A 314 39.85 3.49 22.08
CA VAL A 314 40.23 4.70 22.82
C VAL A 314 41.21 4.40 23.96
N THR A 315 41.02 3.29 24.69
CA THR A 315 41.95 2.89 25.77
C THR A 315 43.33 2.51 25.26
N LEU A 316 43.44 1.94 24.06
CA LEU A 316 44.74 1.55 23.46
C LEU A 316 45.54 2.73 22.89
N THR A 317 44.91 3.88 22.68
CA THR A 317 45.58 5.11 22.21
C THR A 317 46.06 6.04 23.33
N GLN A 318 45.79 5.69 24.60
CA GLN A 318 46.20 6.47 25.78
C GLN A 318 47.32 5.81 26.61
N GLU A 319 47.90 4.71 26.13
CA GLU A 319 49.15 4.12 26.66
C GLU A 319 50.34 4.36 25.73
#